data_AF-A0A1V4QJH2-F1
#
_entry.id   AF-A0A1V4QJH2-F1
#
_cell.length_a   1.000
_cell.length_b   1.000
_cell.length_c   1.000
_cell.angle_alpha   90.00
_cell.angle_beta   90.00
_cell.angle_gamma   90.00
#
_symmetry.space_group_name_H-M   'P 1'
#
loop_
_entity.id
_entity.type
_entity.pdbx_description
1 polymer ?
#
loop_
_entity_poly.entity_id
_entity_poly.type
_entity_poly.pdbx_seq_one_letter_code
_entity_poly.pdbx_strand_id
1 'polypeptide(L)'
;MPPDLKGKTKIAQNKADRRYQESWALFFALLLGNVTPRNVEFVAQGIESYLSPEIYQSLMKDMYEQAKTLKRNNLAVSFEPREVSWNEKTGRVLVRGQTTLRGSFGKAQNVAKTYEIGIEVRNYYPLITYLDAYEKKARKKDQEKNYDQQAEPQLEPQDN
;
A
#
# COMPACT_ATOMS: atom_id res chain seq x y z
N MET A 1 -7.63 -40.28 16.53
CA MET A 1 -6.80 -39.05 16.65
C MET A 1 -7.36 -38.17 17.75
N PRO A 2 -6.54 -37.67 18.70
CA PRO A 2 -6.97 -36.80 19.79
C PRO A 2 -7.60 -35.48 19.29
N PRO A 3 -8.67 -34.96 19.95
CA PRO A 3 -9.38 -33.75 19.53
C PRO A 3 -8.52 -32.48 19.50
N ASP A 4 -7.59 -32.32 20.45
CA ASP A 4 -6.74 -31.13 20.60
C ASP A 4 -5.80 -30.86 19.42
N LEU A 5 -5.38 -31.93 18.72
CA LEU A 5 -4.49 -31.79 17.56
C LEU A 5 -5.23 -31.19 16.37
N LYS A 6 -6.51 -31.53 16.17
CA LYS A 6 -7.31 -30.99 15.06
C LYS A 6 -7.51 -29.47 15.19
N GLY A 7 -7.76 -28.97 16.41
CA GLY A 7 -7.92 -27.54 16.69
C GLY A 7 -6.65 -26.74 16.44
N LYS A 8 -5.50 -27.22 16.95
CA LYS A 8 -4.19 -26.58 16.73
C LYS A 8 -3.79 -26.55 15.26
N THR A 9 -4.04 -27.64 14.52
CA THR A 9 -3.77 -27.72 13.08
C THR A 9 -4.61 -26.71 12.28
N LYS A 10 -5.91 -26.57 12.58
CA LYS A 10 -6.78 -25.61 11.90
C LYS A 10 -6.35 -24.16 12.15
N ILE A 11 -5.96 -23.82 13.37
CA ILE A 11 -5.45 -22.48 13.71
C ILE A 11 -4.14 -22.20 12.97
N ALA A 12 -3.23 -23.18 12.92
CA ALA A 12 -1.96 -23.04 12.20
C ALA A 12 -2.16 -22.86 10.69
N GLN A 13 -3.08 -23.64 10.08
CA GLN A 13 -3.45 -23.49 8.67
C GLN A 13 -4.03 -22.10 8.38
N ASN A 14 -5.03 -21.66 9.15
CA ASN A 14 -5.63 -20.34 8.99
C ASN A 14 -4.59 -19.21 9.11
N LYS A 15 -3.61 -19.33 10.02
CA LYS A 15 -2.52 -18.35 10.14
C LYS A 15 -1.57 -18.38 8.95
N ALA A 16 -1.28 -19.56 8.38
CA ALA A 16 -0.45 -19.69 7.19
C ALA A 16 -1.14 -19.08 5.96
N ASP A 17 -2.44 -19.35 5.78
CA ASP A 17 -3.24 -18.79 4.69
C ASP A 17 -3.31 -17.26 4.78
N ARG A 18 -3.49 -16.72 5.99
CA ARG A 18 -3.45 -15.27 6.24
C ARG A 18 -2.10 -14.65 5.88
N ARG A 19 -0.99 -15.23 6.33
CA ARG A 19 0.37 -14.74 5.98
C ARG A 19 0.62 -14.77 4.48
N TYR A 20 0.09 -15.77 3.79
CA TYR A 20 0.17 -15.89 2.34
C TYR A 20 -0.60 -14.76 1.65
N GLN A 21 -1.85 -14.53 2.07
CA GLN A 21 -2.65 -13.39 1.61
C GLN A 21 -1.98 -12.05 1.91
N GLU A 22 -1.39 -11.89 3.11
CA GLU A 22 -0.67 -10.68 3.50
C GLU A 22 0.53 -10.40 2.60
N SER A 23 1.27 -11.44 2.22
CA SER A 23 2.42 -11.33 1.30
C SER A 23 1.98 -10.90 -0.10
N TRP A 24 0.90 -11.50 -0.62
CA TRP A 24 0.34 -11.11 -1.91
C TRP A 24 -0.24 -9.70 -1.90
N ALA A 25 -0.96 -9.34 -0.84
CA ALA A 25 -1.50 -7.99 -0.69
C ALA A 25 -0.37 -6.95 -0.68
N LEU A 26 0.73 -7.21 0.03
CA LEU A 26 1.91 -6.33 0.02
C LEU A 26 2.50 -6.20 -1.39
N PHE A 27 2.67 -7.32 -2.10
CA PHE A 27 3.16 -7.32 -3.48
C PHE A 27 2.27 -6.48 -4.40
N PHE A 28 0.95 -6.69 -4.36
CA PHE A 28 0.02 -5.92 -5.19
C PHE A 28 -0.03 -4.44 -4.80
N ALA A 29 0.01 -4.12 -3.50
CA ALA A 29 0.06 -2.73 -3.04
C ALA A 29 1.35 -2.02 -3.51
N LEU A 30 2.49 -2.71 -3.54
CA LEU A 30 3.74 -2.18 -4.08
C LEU A 30 3.65 -1.94 -5.59
N LEU A 31 3.05 -2.85 -6.36
CA LEU A 31 2.84 -2.64 -7.79
C LEU A 31 1.91 -1.44 -8.03
N LEU A 32 0.72 -1.46 -7.44
CA LEU A 32 -0.33 -0.47 -7.67
C LEU A 32 0.06 0.93 -7.16
N GLY A 33 0.71 1.00 -6.00
CA GLY A 33 1.16 2.26 -5.41
C GLY A 33 2.34 2.92 -6.12
N ASN A 34 3.00 2.19 -7.03
CA ASN A 34 4.13 2.67 -7.81
C ASN A 34 3.87 2.60 -9.33
N VAL A 35 2.60 2.61 -9.75
CA VAL A 35 2.22 2.77 -11.16
C VAL A 35 2.56 4.18 -11.62
N THR A 36 3.18 4.25 -12.80
CA THR A 36 3.60 5.48 -13.46
C THR A 36 3.17 5.45 -14.93
N PRO A 37 3.22 6.58 -15.65
CA PRO A 37 2.95 6.60 -17.09
C PRO A 37 3.90 5.74 -17.92
N ARG A 38 5.03 5.29 -17.36
CA ARG A 38 6.07 4.51 -18.08
C ARG A 38 5.90 3.00 -17.94
N ASN A 39 5.18 2.54 -16.91
CA ASN A 39 5.07 1.11 -16.59
C ASN A 39 3.62 0.64 -16.44
N VAL A 40 2.61 1.50 -16.65
CA VAL A 40 1.21 1.13 -16.39
C VAL A 40 0.76 -0.06 -17.24
N GLU A 41 1.15 -0.13 -18.52
CA GLU A 41 0.82 -1.24 -19.40
C GLU A 41 1.46 -2.55 -18.93
N PHE A 42 2.74 -2.50 -18.54
CA PHE A 42 3.47 -3.66 -18.02
C PHE A 42 2.87 -4.17 -16.71
N VAL A 43 2.56 -3.26 -15.78
CA VAL A 43 1.93 -3.63 -14.50
C VAL A 43 0.52 -4.19 -14.73
N ALA A 44 -0.27 -3.58 -15.62
CA ALA A 44 -1.62 -4.07 -15.95
C ALA A 44 -1.58 -5.50 -16.47
N GLN A 45 -0.74 -5.78 -17.47
CA GLN A 45 -0.55 -7.15 -18.00
C GLN A 45 -0.07 -8.13 -16.93
N GLY A 46 0.80 -7.69 -16.01
CA GLY A 46 1.34 -8.54 -14.95
C GLY A 46 0.32 -8.94 -13.88
N ILE A 47 -0.73 -8.15 -13.67
CA ILE A 47 -1.73 -8.41 -12.63
C ILE A 47 -3.06 -8.95 -13.18
N GLU A 48 -3.30 -8.86 -14.49
CA GLU A 48 -4.61 -9.15 -15.10
C GLU A 48 -5.15 -10.54 -14.76
N SER A 49 -4.27 -11.55 -14.73
CA SER A 49 -4.64 -12.94 -14.45
C SER A 49 -4.98 -13.21 -12.99
N TYR A 50 -4.71 -12.24 -12.10
CA TYR A 50 -5.00 -12.33 -10.67
C TYR A 50 -6.27 -11.60 -10.29
N LEU A 51 -6.95 -10.92 -11.22
CA LEU A 51 -8.16 -10.14 -10.92
C LEU A 51 -9.42 -10.97 -11.14
N SER A 52 -10.37 -10.85 -10.21
CA SER A 52 -11.71 -11.37 -10.44
C SER A 52 -12.45 -10.51 -11.48
N PRO A 53 -13.41 -11.09 -12.22
CA PRO A 53 -14.18 -10.36 -13.22
C PRO A 53 -14.86 -9.09 -12.67
N GLU A 54 -15.26 -9.12 -11.40
CA GLU A 54 -15.98 -8.04 -10.73
C GLU A 54 -15.13 -6.78 -10.55
N ILE A 55 -13.81 -6.91 -10.36
CA ILE A 55 -12.90 -5.78 -10.14
C ILE A 55 -12.04 -5.42 -11.35
N TYR A 56 -11.96 -6.32 -12.33
CA TYR A 56 -11.06 -6.18 -13.47
C TYR A 56 -11.23 -4.84 -14.19
N GLN A 57 -12.46 -4.51 -14.59
CA GLN A 57 -12.75 -3.35 -15.43
C GLN A 57 -12.47 -2.04 -14.69
N SER A 58 -12.90 -1.93 -13.43
CA SER A 58 -12.70 -0.72 -12.63
C SER A 58 -11.22 -0.50 -12.33
N LEU A 59 -10.50 -1.54 -11.88
CA LEU A 59 -9.09 -1.41 -11.54
C LEU A 59 -8.23 -1.03 -12.75
N MET A 60 -8.42 -1.69 -13.89
CA MET A 60 -7.69 -1.37 -15.11
C MET A 60 -7.93 0.08 -15.53
N LYS A 61 -9.20 0.51 -15.54
CA LYS A 61 -9.56 1.90 -15.84
C LYS A 61 -8.87 2.88 -14.90
N ASP A 62 -8.94 2.66 -13.59
CA ASP A 62 -8.37 3.55 -12.58
C ASP A 62 -6.84 3.66 -12.72
N MET A 63 -6.14 2.56 -13.01
CA MET A 63 -4.70 2.57 -13.27
C MET A 63 -4.34 3.45 -14.46
N TYR A 64 -5.03 3.29 -15.59
CA TYR A 64 -4.77 4.10 -16.79
C TYR A 64 -5.13 5.58 -16.59
N GLU A 65 -6.22 5.87 -15.88
CA GLU A 65 -6.61 7.24 -15.56
C GLU A 65 -5.63 7.93 -14.60
N GLN A 66 -5.14 7.19 -13.59
CA GLN A 66 -4.10 7.67 -12.69
C GLN A 66 -2.80 7.96 -13.45
N ALA A 67 -2.34 7.02 -14.28
CA ALA A 67 -1.14 7.22 -15.10
C ALA A 67 -1.28 8.44 -16.03
N LYS A 68 -2.42 8.60 -16.71
CA LYS A 68 -2.70 9.80 -17.53
C LYS A 68 -2.64 11.09 -16.71
N THR A 69 -3.19 11.08 -15.50
CA THR A 69 -3.17 12.23 -14.60
C THR A 69 -1.77 12.58 -14.12
N LEU A 70 -0.96 11.59 -13.74
CA LEU A 70 0.44 11.79 -13.38
C LEU A 70 1.24 12.39 -14.54
N LYS A 71 1.03 11.89 -15.76
CA LYS A 71 1.68 12.42 -16.98
C LYS A 71 1.29 13.87 -17.23
N ARG A 72 -0.01 14.18 -17.23
CA ARG A 72 -0.54 15.54 -17.48
C ARG A 72 -0.02 16.56 -16.48
N ASN A 73 0.10 16.17 -15.22
CA ASN A 73 0.54 17.05 -14.14
C ASN A 73 2.06 17.01 -13.91
N ASN A 74 2.81 16.23 -14.71
CA ASN A 74 4.24 16.01 -14.57
C ASN A 74 4.65 15.61 -13.14
N LEU A 75 3.92 14.64 -12.59
CA LEU A 75 4.10 14.12 -11.24
C LEU A 75 4.74 12.74 -11.28
N ALA A 76 5.69 12.53 -10.38
CA ALA A 76 6.15 11.21 -9.96
C ALA A 76 5.40 10.79 -8.69
N VAL A 77 5.10 9.50 -8.59
CA VAL A 77 4.48 8.90 -7.41
C VAL A 77 5.37 7.76 -6.91
N SER A 78 5.41 7.59 -5.58
CA SER A 78 5.92 6.37 -4.96
C SER A 78 5.07 6.03 -3.74
N PHE A 79 4.97 4.75 -3.43
CA PHE A 79 4.31 4.24 -2.24
C PHE A 79 5.28 3.39 -1.43
N GLU A 80 5.44 3.75 -0.17
CA GLU A 80 6.28 3.06 0.81
C GLU A 80 5.38 2.39 1.86
N PRO A 81 5.20 1.06 1.82
CA PRO A 81 4.43 0.34 2.82
C PRO A 81 5.17 0.37 4.17
N ARG A 82 4.40 0.51 5.26
CA ARG A 82 4.89 0.56 6.64
C ARG A 82 4.27 -0.48 7.55
N GLU A 83 3.10 -0.99 7.19
CA GLU A 83 2.37 -1.98 7.97
C GLU A 83 1.52 -2.85 7.04
N VAL A 84 1.51 -4.16 7.30
CA VAL A 84 0.56 -5.11 6.74
C VAL A 84 -0.22 -5.71 7.90
N SER A 85 -1.55 -5.71 7.82
CA SER A 85 -2.41 -6.19 8.90
C SER A 85 -3.68 -6.83 8.37
N TRP A 86 -4.18 -7.85 9.08
CA TRP A 86 -5.47 -8.47 8.79
C TRP A 86 -6.64 -7.69 9.40
N ASN A 87 -7.69 -7.44 8.62
CA ASN A 87 -8.95 -6.89 9.10
C ASN A 87 -9.92 -8.02 9.43
N GLU A 88 -10.08 -8.37 10.71
CA GLU A 88 -10.97 -9.45 11.15
C GLU A 88 -12.45 -9.20 10.81
N LYS A 89 -12.87 -7.95 10.62
CA LYS A 89 -14.28 -7.62 10.30
C LYS A 89 -14.61 -7.90 8.83
N THR A 90 -13.67 -7.61 7.93
CA THR A 90 -13.89 -7.72 6.48
C THR A 90 -13.25 -8.97 5.90
N GLY A 91 -12.34 -9.62 6.62
CA GLY A 91 -11.56 -10.76 6.11
C GLY A 91 -10.57 -10.34 5.02
N ARG A 92 -10.06 -9.11 5.08
CA ARG A 92 -9.20 -8.50 4.06
C ARG A 92 -7.87 -8.07 4.65
N VAL A 93 -6.87 -7.93 3.80
CA VAL A 93 -5.57 -7.40 4.20
C VAL A 93 -5.55 -5.89 4.02
N LEU A 94 -5.01 -5.19 5.00
CA LEU A 94 -4.74 -3.75 4.97
C LEU A 94 -3.24 -3.53 4.87
N VAL A 95 -2.80 -2.94 3.76
CA VAL A 95 -1.42 -2.48 3.57
C VAL A 95 -1.40 -0.96 3.73
N ARG A 96 -0.82 -0.49 4.83
CA ARG A 96 -0.73 0.94 5.14
C ARG A 96 0.67 1.44 4.87
N GLY A 97 0.76 2.67 4.38
CA GLY A 97 2.03 3.27 4.06
C GLY A 97 1.93 4.76 3.75
N GLN A 98 2.97 5.25 3.12
CA GLN A 98 3.13 6.64 2.75
C GLN A 98 3.23 6.74 1.23
N THR A 99 2.32 7.48 0.61
CA THR A 99 2.46 7.90 -0.79
C THR A 99 3.18 9.24 -0.82
N THR A 100 4.18 9.33 -1.68
CA THR A 100 4.91 10.57 -1.99
C THR A 100 4.61 10.99 -3.41
N LEU A 101 4.03 12.18 -3.58
CA LEU A 101 3.83 12.84 -4.88
C LEU A 101 4.86 13.95 -5.05
N ARG A 102 5.60 13.93 -6.17
CA ARG A 102 6.64 14.93 -6.46
C ARG A 102 6.46 15.48 -7.86
N GLY A 103 6.28 16.80 -7.97
CA GLY A 103 6.36 17.51 -9.25
C GLY A 103 7.80 17.94 -9.56
N SER A 104 8.05 18.44 -10.77
CA SER A 104 9.39 18.79 -11.24
C SER A 104 10.08 19.91 -10.45
N PHE A 105 9.33 20.85 -9.87
CA PHE A 105 9.88 22.02 -9.17
C PHE A 105 9.24 22.27 -7.78
N GLY A 106 8.43 21.32 -7.30
CA GLY A 106 7.65 21.47 -6.07
C GLY A 106 8.18 20.63 -4.92
N LYS A 107 7.82 21.02 -3.68
CA LYS A 107 8.02 20.18 -2.50
C LYS A 107 7.21 18.89 -2.65
N ALA A 108 7.80 17.78 -2.21
CA ALA A 108 7.11 16.50 -2.19
C ALA A 108 5.92 16.55 -1.22
N GLN A 109 4.76 16.06 -1.67
CA GLN A 109 3.58 15.91 -0.82
C GLN A 109 3.51 14.47 -0.33
N ASN A 110 3.46 14.32 0.99
CA ASN A 110 3.37 13.03 1.65
C ASN A 110 1.93 12.83 2.14
N VAL A 111 1.26 11.78 1.64
CA VAL A 111 -0.09 11.39 2.06
C VAL A 111 -0.12 9.96 2.60
N ALA A 112 -0.73 9.77 3.77
CA ALA A 112 -0.94 8.43 4.34
C ALA A 112 -1.98 7.67 3.50
N LYS A 113 -1.60 6.51 2.98
CA LYS A 113 -2.41 5.71 2.06
C LYS A 113 -2.60 4.30 2.62
N THR A 114 -3.81 3.76 2.46
CA THR A 114 -4.15 2.37 2.81
C THR A 114 -4.70 1.68 1.58
N TYR A 115 -4.14 0.52 1.26
CA TYR A 115 -4.72 -0.44 0.32
C TYR A 115 -5.44 -1.52 1.11
N GLU A 116 -6.74 -1.71 0.87
CA GLU A 116 -7.53 -2.80 1.43
C GLU A 116 -7.80 -3.82 0.32
N ILE A 117 -7.31 -5.04 0.52
CA ILE A 117 -7.26 -6.07 -0.54
C ILE A 117 -7.93 -7.34 -0.04
N GLY A 118 -8.96 -7.79 -0.76
CA GLY A 118 -9.57 -9.11 -0.60
C GLY A 118 -8.91 -10.10 -1.54
N ILE A 119 -8.46 -11.22 -1.01
CA ILE A 119 -7.75 -12.26 -1.76
C ILE A 119 -8.38 -13.60 -1.44
N GLU A 120 -8.83 -14.33 -2.46
CA GLU A 120 -9.14 -15.75 -2.36
C GLU A 120 -7.93 -16.55 -2.83
N VAL A 121 -7.64 -17.68 -2.18
CA VAL A 121 -6.55 -18.58 -2.58
C VAL A 121 -7.17 -19.87 -3.10
N ARG A 122 -6.91 -20.19 -4.37
CA ARG A 122 -7.41 -21.41 -5.02
C ARG A 122 -6.22 -22.17 -5.60
N ASN A 123 -5.95 -23.37 -5.08
CA ASN A 123 -4.80 -24.18 -5.52
C ASN A 123 -3.47 -23.40 -5.50
N TYR A 124 -3.21 -22.68 -4.40
CA TYR A 124 -2.06 -21.78 -4.23
C TYR A 124 -2.03 -20.56 -5.14
N TYR A 125 -3.00 -20.37 -6.03
CA TYR A 125 -3.10 -19.18 -6.87
C TYR A 125 -3.94 -18.09 -6.19
N PRO A 126 -3.45 -16.84 -6.05
CA PRO A 126 -4.24 -15.76 -5.47
C PRO A 126 -5.20 -15.17 -6.50
N LEU A 127 -6.43 -14.91 -6.08
CA LEU A 127 -7.43 -14.19 -6.85
C LEU A 127 -7.86 -12.97 -6.05
N ILE A 128 -7.59 -11.78 -6.56
CA ILE A 128 -8.02 -10.52 -5.96
C ILE A 128 -9.50 -10.35 -6.26
N THR A 129 -10.32 -10.31 -5.21
CA THR A 129 -11.78 -10.18 -5.30
C THR A 129 -12.27 -8.82 -4.82
N TYR A 130 -11.40 -8.05 -4.16
CA TYR A 130 -11.69 -6.70 -3.70
C TYR A 130 -10.41 -5.88 -3.65
N LEU A 131 -10.53 -4.61 -4.03
CA LEU A 131 -9.48 -3.62 -3.87
C LEU A 131 -10.11 -2.26 -3.62
N ASP A 132 -9.63 -1.59 -2.58
CA ASP A 132 -9.89 -0.17 -2.35
C ASP A 132 -8.61 0.51 -1.86
N ALA A 133 -8.44 1.79 -2.19
CA ALA A 133 -7.23 2.54 -1.96
C ALA A 133 -7.56 3.95 -1.45
N TYR A 134 -7.65 4.11 -0.13
CA TYR A 134 -8.09 5.35 0.50
C TYR A 134 -7.01 6.02 1.33
N GLU A 135 -7.15 7.33 1.48
CA GLU A 135 -6.29 8.14 2.33
C GLU A 135 -6.93 8.27 3.71
N LYS A 136 -6.13 8.09 4.78
CA LYS A 136 -6.56 8.57 6.10
C LYS A 136 -6.19 10.04 6.16
N LYS A 137 -7.16 10.92 6.48
CA LYS A 137 -6.88 12.33 6.79
C LYS A 137 -5.73 12.39 7.80
N ALA A 138 -4.60 12.97 7.41
CA ALA A 138 -3.45 13.12 8.27
C ALA A 138 -3.87 13.90 9.53
N ARG A 139 -3.56 13.37 10.72
CA ARG A 139 -3.63 14.18 11.95
C ARG A 139 -2.52 15.23 11.82
N LYS A 140 -2.88 16.51 11.79
CA LYS A 140 -1.98 17.68 11.63
C LYS A 140 -0.80 17.79 12.62
N LYS A 141 -0.63 16.88 13.59
CA LYS A 141 0.27 17.06 14.75
C LYS A 141 1.69 16.53 14.60
N ASP A 142 2.02 15.76 13.55
CA ASP A 142 3.34 15.13 13.44
C ASP A 142 4.38 15.99 12.70
N GLN A 143 3.99 17.16 12.15
CA GLN A 143 4.90 18.06 11.43
C GLN A 143 5.62 19.07 12.33
N GLU A 144 5.10 19.37 13.53
CA GLU A 144 5.70 20.34 14.46
C GLU A 144 6.88 19.74 15.26
N LYS A 145 6.91 18.42 15.50
CA LYS A 145 7.94 17.80 16.34
C LYS A 145 9.33 17.69 15.69
N ASN A 146 9.43 17.78 14.37
CA ASN A 146 10.72 17.67 13.66
C ASN A 146 11.42 19.03 13.44
N TYR A 147 10.72 20.16 13.60
CA TYR A 147 11.34 21.48 13.52
C TYR A 147 11.96 21.91 14.87
N ASP A 148 11.33 21.54 15.99
CA ASP A 148 11.82 21.91 17.32
C ASP A 148 13.02 21.07 17.80
N GLN A 149 13.26 19.89 17.22
CA GLN A 149 14.39 19.02 17.60
C GLN A 149 15.70 19.31 16.83
N GLN A 150 15.68 20.21 15.85
CA GLN A 150 16.88 20.63 15.10
C GLN A 150 17.34 22.05 15.45
N ALA A 151 16.65 22.74 16.36
CA ALA A 151 17.00 24.08 16.80
C ALA A 151 17.38 24.09 18.28
N GLU A 152 18.66 23.81 18.58
CA GLU A 152 19.30 24.24 19.82
C GLU A 152 20.82 24.35 19.59
N PRO A 153 21.56 25.16 20.39
CA PRO A 153 22.01 26.50 20.02
C PRO A 153 23.50 26.53 19.64
N GLN A 154 23.87 27.33 18.64
CA GLN A 154 25.28 27.65 18.41
C GLN A 154 25.76 28.58 19.51
N LEU A 155 26.60 28.02 20.39
CA LEU A 155 27.40 28.70 21.41
C LEU A 155 28.32 29.76 20.79
N GLU A 156 28.50 30.86 21.53
CA GLU A 156 29.37 32.01 21.28
C GLU A 156 30.81 31.65 20.84
N PRO A 157 31.51 32.52 20.10
CA PRO A 157 32.94 32.68 20.23
C PRO A 157 33.29 33.85 21.18
N GLN A 158 34.15 33.54 22.15
CA GLN A 158 34.86 34.46 23.04
C GLN A 158 35.76 35.45 22.28
N ASP A 159 35.92 36.62 22.91
CA ASP A 159 37.02 37.58 22.91
C ASP A 159 37.64 38.06 21.59
N ASN A 160 37.52 39.38 21.37
CA ASN A 160 38.70 40.26 21.26
C ASN A 160 38.36 41.69 21.70
#